data_AF-A0A6P0TY56-F1
#
_entry.id   AF-A0A6P0TY56-F1
#
_cell.length_a   1.000
_cell.length_b   1.000
_cell.length_c   1.000
_cell.angle_alpha   90.00
_cell.angle_beta   90.00
_cell.angle_gamma   90.00
#
_symmetry.space_group_name_H-M   'P 1'
#
loop_
_entity.id
_entity.type
_entity.pdbx_description
1 polymer ?
#
loop_
_entity_poly.entity_id
_entity_poly.type
_entity_poly.pdbx_seq_one_letter_code
_entity_poly.pdbx_strand_id
1 'polypeptide(L)'
;MGENEHDIRVQHFSLLKSKYKATKYQNSSPLSFLYLILRRVDFGISITDVEFQYLEANQLFKTIKLIKSGFTLKQKQYNKTEFHQALKDELLALKKKYKVPINFGFYFLHPLLFKLDSENELTHSEIKLLEDYNLRETVAIANQVKEFAKLKIKYHATKNQDFFPDTPLFLIMKKLDLTETLSAEESNWLSNNGFLETLEIYSEQEKQKQREAEAKFAKLKDKYQATKYPDKSVSSPLFSILKKLETETILKKSELNWLEKNQLTETFSIAEKQEQKREFTRLKKKYKVTEFEDSSPDSNLYEILQKVELVERLTEADIDWLKSYNLT
;
A
#
# COMPACT_ATOMS: atom_id res chain seq x y z
N MET A 1 18.96 -35.17 5.66
CA MET A 1 19.66 -35.41 4.38
C MET A 1 20.07 -34.11 3.64
N GLY A 2 19.82 -32.91 4.18
CA GLY A 2 20.05 -31.64 3.47
C GLY A 2 21.41 -30.95 3.67
N GLU A 3 22.10 -31.16 4.79
CA GLU A 3 23.40 -30.50 5.06
C GLU A 3 24.50 -30.94 4.08
N ASN A 4 24.51 -32.23 3.71
CA ASN A 4 25.51 -32.77 2.79
C ASN A 4 25.36 -32.22 1.36
N GLU A 5 24.13 -32.03 0.86
CA GLU A 5 23.92 -31.52 -0.51
C GLU A 5 24.29 -30.04 -0.66
N HIS A 6 23.95 -29.22 0.34
CA HIS A 6 24.30 -27.81 0.33
C HIS A 6 25.82 -27.63 0.29
N ASP A 7 26.55 -28.34 1.14
CA ASP A 7 28.02 -28.25 1.21
C ASP A 7 28.70 -28.75 -0.06
N ILE A 8 28.18 -29.82 -0.68
CA ILE A 8 28.61 -30.27 -2.00
C ILE A 8 28.45 -29.16 -3.05
N ARG A 9 27.31 -28.45 -3.07
CA ARG A 9 27.08 -27.37 -4.02
C ARG A 9 27.98 -26.16 -3.75
N VAL A 10 28.28 -25.83 -2.49
CA VAL A 10 29.22 -24.77 -2.12
C VAL A 10 30.64 -25.10 -2.61
N GLN A 11 31.11 -26.32 -2.36
CA GLN A 11 32.41 -26.79 -2.83
C GLN A 11 32.49 -26.75 -4.37
N HIS A 12 31.44 -27.22 -5.03
CA HIS A 12 31.34 -27.17 -6.48
C HIS A 12 31.38 -25.74 -7.01
N PHE A 13 30.68 -24.78 -6.38
CA PHE A 13 30.75 -23.38 -6.77
C PHE A 13 32.16 -22.80 -6.64
N SER A 14 32.88 -23.14 -5.56
CA SER A 14 34.29 -22.72 -5.37
C SER A 14 35.20 -23.23 -6.50
N LEU A 15 35.02 -24.49 -6.92
CA LEU A 15 35.73 -25.07 -8.06
C LEU A 15 35.43 -24.33 -9.37
N LEU A 16 34.14 -24.03 -9.63
CA LEU A 16 33.73 -23.28 -10.80
C LEU A 16 34.29 -21.85 -10.81
N LYS A 17 34.25 -21.14 -9.67
CA LYS A 17 34.85 -19.80 -9.55
C LYS A 17 36.34 -19.83 -9.89
N SER A 18 37.06 -20.86 -9.44
CA SER A 18 38.47 -21.04 -9.77
C SER A 18 38.68 -21.32 -11.26
N LYS A 19 37.93 -22.28 -11.82
CA LYS A 19 37.97 -22.66 -13.25
C LYS A 19 37.73 -21.47 -14.18
N TYR A 20 36.75 -20.63 -13.84
CA TYR A 20 36.33 -19.49 -14.67
C TYR A 20 36.91 -18.13 -14.22
N LYS A 21 37.89 -18.12 -13.30
CA LYS A 21 38.57 -16.91 -12.80
C LYS A 21 37.63 -15.87 -12.16
N ALA A 22 36.56 -16.32 -11.51
CA ALA A 22 35.61 -15.52 -10.76
C ALA A 22 35.87 -15.53 -9.24
N THR A 23 37.11 -15.79 -8.80
CA THR A 23 37.46 -15.95 -7.38
C THR A 23 37.27 -14.71 -6.52
N LYS A 24 37.22 -13.52 -7.13
CA LYS A 24 36.95 -12.25 -6.44
C LYS A 24 35.46 -12.02 -6.12
N TYR A 25 34.58 -12.87 -6.63
CA TYR A 25 33.14 -12.74 -6.41
C TYR A 25 32.75 -13.20 -5.00
N GLN A 26 32.22 -12.28 -4.19
CA GLN A 26 32.02 -12.46 -2.75
C GLN A 26 30.95 -13.51 -2.40
N ASN A 27 29.83 -13.54 -3.13
CA ASN A 27 28.72 -14.44 -2.82
C ASN A 27 29.07 -15.89 -3.22
N SER A 28 29.09 -16.80 -2.25
CA SER A 28 29.37 -18.24 -2.43
C SER A 28 28.14 -19.13 -2.23
N SER A 29 26.95 -18.54 -2.20
CA SER A 29 25.69 -19.28 -2.07
C SER A 29 25.43 -20.15 -3.30
N PRO A 30 24.98 -21.41 -3.12
CA PRO A 30 24.44 -22.25 -4.19
C PRO A 30 23.20 -21.68 -4.88
N LEU A 31 22.59 -20.64 -4.31
CA LEU A 31 21.48 -19.90 -4.92
C LEU A 31 21.96 -18.68 -5.70
N SER A 32 23.26 -18.42 -5.79
CA SER A 32 23.78 -17.27 -6.53
C SER A 32 23.54 -17.39 -8.03
N PHE A 33 23.11 -16.32 -8.68
CA PHE A 33 22.94 -16.28 -10.13
C PHE A 33 24.24 -16.60 -10.89
N LEU A 34 25.41 -16.16 -10.37
CA LEU A 34 26.70 -16.55 -10.94
C LEU A 34 26.91 -18.06 -10.92
N TYR A 35 26.47 -18.77 -9.87
CA TYR A 35 26.62 -20.22 -9.82
C TYR A 35 25.77 -20.91 -10.90
N LEU A 36 24.55 -20.42 -11.17
CA LEU A 36 23.75 -20.90 -12.30
C LEU A 36 24.51 -20.71 -13.63
N ILE A 37 25.02 -19.50 -13.88
CA ILE A 37 25.74 -19.17 -15.12
C ILE A 37 26.94 -20.11 -15.30
N LEU A 38 27.80 -20.23 -14.28
CA LEU A 38 29.00 -21.06 -14.38
C LEU A 38 28.66 -22.54 -14.55
N ARG A 39 27.62 -23.05 -13.88
CA ARG A 39 27.13 -24.42 -14.08
C ARG A 39 26.68 -24.64 -15.52
N ARG A 40 25.84 -23.76 -16.07
CA ARG A 40 25.33 -23.84 -17.45
C ARG A 40 26.47 -23.88 -18.46
N VAL A 41 27.42 -22.96 -18.31
CA VAL A 41 28.65 -22.92 -19.10
C VAL A 41 29.41 -24.25 -19.00
N ASP A 42 29.61 -24.77 -17.79
CA ASP A 42 30.31 -26.03 -17.54
C ASP A 42 29.67 -27.23 -18.26
N PHE A 43 28.34 -27.22 -18.38
CA PHE A 43 27.57 -28.24 -19.10
C PHE A 43 27.51 -28.05 -20.61
N GLY A 44 28.19 -27.03 -21.14
CA GLY A 44 28.16 -26.70 -22.57
C GLY A 44 26.83 -26.08 -23.03
N ILE A 45 26.04 -25.54 -22.10
CA ILE A 45 24.84 -24.78 -22.43
C ILE A 45 25.26 -23.35 -22.76
N SER A 46 24.75 -22.81 -23.87
CA SER A 46 24.99 -21.42 -24.23
C SER A 46 24.38 -20.48 -23.18
N ILE A 47 25.14 -19.45 -22.85
CA ILE A 47 24.66 -18.35 -22.02
C ILE A 47 23.95 -17.30 -22.88
N THR A 48 22.94 -16.69 -22.27
CA THR A 48 22.06 -15.69 -22.86
C THR A 48 22.62 -14.28 -22.67
N ASP A 49 22.05 -13.30 -23.38
CA ASP A 49 22.45 -11.89 -23.23
C ASP A 49 22.24 -11.37 -21.80
N VAL A 50 21.18 -11.82 -21.12
CA VAL A 50 20.91 -11.51 -19.71
C VAL A 50 22.08 -11.95 -18.81
N GLU A 51 22.58 -13.17 -19.03
CA GLU A 51 23.69 -13.72 -18.27
C GLU A 51 25.01 -12.96 -18.58
N PHE A 52 25.24 -12.55 -19.83
CA PHE A 52 26.39 -11.72 -20.18
C PHE A 52 26.33 -10.33 -19.54
N GLN A 53 25.18 -9.66 -19.62
CA GLN A 53 24.96 -8.35 -18.99
C GLN A 53 25.21 -8.41 -17.48
N TYR A 54 24.77 -9.48 -16.83
CA TYR A 54 25.06 -9.71 -15.42
C TYR A 54 26.56 -9.82 -15.11
N LEU A 55 27.30 -10.61 -15.91
CA LEU A 55 28.75 -10.74 -15.73
C LEU A 55 29.46 -9.39 -15.94
N GLU A 56 29.00 -8.56 -16.88
CA GLU A 56 29.53 -7.22 -17.13
C GLU A 56 29.27 -6.28 -15.97
N ALA A 57 28.03 -6.26 -15.45
CA ALA A 57 27.64 -5.46 -14.29
C ALA A 57 28.47 -5.81 -13.03
N ASN A 58 28.86 -7.08 -12.89
CA ASN A 58 29.71 -7.56 -11.80
C ASN A 58 31.22 -7.51 -12.10
N GLN A 59 31.62 -6.84 -13.20
CA GLN A 59 33.03 -6.66 -13.61
C GLN A 59 33.81 -7.98 -13.82
N LEU A 60 33.12 -9.05 -14.19
CA LEU A 60 33.69 -10.39 -14.40
C LEU A 60 34.28 -10.56 -15.81
N PHE A 61 35.02 -9.57 -16.30
CA PHE A 61 35.54 -9.53 -17.68
C PHE A 61 36.46 -10.71 -18.05
N LYS A 62 37.24 -11.21 -17.08
CA LYS A 62 38.09 -12.39 -17.28
C LYS A 62 37.25 -13.65 -17.52
N THR A 63 36.17 -13.81 -16.76
CA THR A 63 35.19 -14.88 -16.93
C THR A 63 34.55 -14.81 -18.31
N ILE A 64 34.08 -13.61 -18.71
CA ILE A 64 33.48 -13.38 -20.03
C ILE A 64 34.43 -13.78 -21.15
N LYS A 65 35.70 -13.34 -21.08
CA LYS A 65 36.71 -13.69 -22.09
C LYS A 65 36.92 -15.20 -22.20
N LEU A 66 36.97 -15.91 -21.07
CA LEU A 66 37.11 -17.36 -21.05
C LEU A 66 35.91 -18.07 -21.69
N ILE A 67 34.69 -17.66 -21.35
CA ILE A 67 33.46 -18.25 -21.90
C ILE A 67 33.39 -18.01 -23.41
N LYS A 68 33.64 -16.78 -23.87
CA LYS A 68 33.64 -16.43 -25.30
C LYS A 68 34.75 -17.15 -26.09
N SER A 69 35.87 -17.46 -25.47
CA SER A 69 36.98 -18.19 -26.12
C SER A 69 36.72 -19.68 -26.35
N GLY A 70 35.57 -20.22 -25.94
CA GLY A 70 35.22 -21.63 -26.15
C GLY A 70 36.03 -22.62 -25.30
N PHE A 71 36.66 -22.13 -24.22
CA PHE A 71 37.48 -22.95 -23.29
C PHE A 71 36.72 -24.17 -22.72
N THR A 72 35.39 -24.17 -22.80
CA THR A 72 34.45 -25.17 -22.31
C THR A 72 34.31 -26.44 -23.15
N LEU A 73 34.77 -26.48 -24.40
CA LEU A 73 34.43 -27.58 -25.32
C LEU A 73 35.23 -28.88 -25.13
N LYS A 74 36.19 -28.97 -24.20
CA LYS A 74 37.17 -30.08 -24.24
C LYS A 74 37.31 -31.01 -23.03
N GLN A 75 36.56 -30.92 -21.92
CA GLN A 75 36.78 -31.90 -20.82
C GLN A 75 35.55 -32.40 -20.04
N LYS A 76 35.49 -33.74 -20.02
CA LYS A 76 34.94 -34.72 -19.06
C LYS A 76 33.43 -34.93 -18.94
N GLN A 77 33.06 -36.18 -19.22
CA GLN A 77 31.82 -36.87 -18.88
C GLN A 77 31.57 -36.84 -17.37
N TYR A 78 30.93 -35.79 -16.87
CA TYR A 78 30.00 -35.96 -15.74
C TYR A 78 28.70 -36.56 -16.29
N ASN A 79 27.87 -37.20 -15.43
CA ASN A 79 26.54 -37.69 -15.77
C ASN A 79 25.67 -36.54 -16.29
N LYS A 80 25.82 -36.22 -17.58
CA LYS A 80 25.21 -35.08 -18.26
C LYS A 80 23.69 -35.12 -18.09
N THR A 81 23.14 -36.32 -17.98
CA THR A 81 21.71 -36.62 -17.81
C THR A 81 21.18 -36.22 -16.43
N GLU A 82 21.86 -36.57 -15.33
CA GLU A 82 21.38 -36.28 -13.96
C GLU A 82 21.37 -34.78 -13.65
N PHE A 83 22.42 -34.06 -14.03
CA PHE A 83 22.49 -32.60 -13.85
C PHE A 83 21.56 -31.83 -14.80
N HIS A 84 21.37 -32.31 -16.03
CA HIS A 84 20.32 -31.74 -16.91
C HIS A 84 18.93 -31.95 -16.31
N GLN A 85 18.69 -33.08 -15.66
CA GLN A 85 17.44 -33.35 -14.99
C GLN A 85 17.25 -32.39 -13.80
N ALA A 86 18.28 -32.21 -12.95
CA ALA A 86 18.22 -31.26 -11.84
C ALA A 86 17.93 -29.82 -12.29
N LEU A 87 18.56 -29.33 -13.37
CA LEU A 87 18.28 -27.99 -13.92
C LEU A 87 16.87 -27.89 -14.51
N LYS A 88 16.34 -28.98 -15.08
CA LYS A 88 14.94 -29.03 -15.56
C LYS A 88 13.96 -28.99 -14.40
N ASP A 89 14.23 -29.73 -13.33
CA ASP A 89 13.39 -29.77 -12.14
C ASP A 89 13.41 -28.41 -11.42
N GLU A 90 14.58 -27.76 -11.30
CA GLU A 90 14.73 -26.39 -10.80
C GLU A 90 13.88 -25.40 -11.66
N LEU A 91 13.98 -25.48 -12.99
CA LEU A 91 13.17 -24.64 -13.88
C LEU A 91 11.67 -24.90 -13.74
N LEU A 92 11.24 -26.16 -13.60
CA LEU A 92 9.82 -26.50 -13.40
C LEU A 92 9.29 -25.93 -12.09
N ALA A 93 10.08 -26.00 -11.02
CA ALA A 93 9.74 -25.40 -9.73
C ALA A 93 9.61 -23.87 -9.84
N LEU A 94 10.55 -23.21 -10.52
CA LEU A 94 10.50 -21.76 -10.78
C LEU A 94 9.29 -21.37 -11.63
N LYS A 95 9.00 -22.13 -12.70
CA LYS A 95 7.81 -21.89 -13.54
C LYS A 95 6.53 -21.95 -12.72
N LYS A 96 6.41 -22.96 -11.84
CA LYS A 96 5.26 -23.09 -10.93
C LYS A 96 5.18 -21.90 -9.98
N LYS A 97 6.29 -21.53 -9.34
CA LYS A 97 6.38 -20.42 -8.37
C LYS A 97 5.98 -19.08 -9.00
N TYR A 98 6.46 -18.81 -10.22
CA TYR A 98 6.24 -17.55 -10.93
C TYR A 98 5.12 -17.60 -11.98
N LYS A 99 4.24 -18.61 -11.89
CA LYS A 99 3.05 -18.78 -12.73
C LYS A 99 3.31 -18.74 -14.24
N VAL A 100 4.43 -19.31 -14.67
CA VAL A 100 4.75 -19.49 -16.08
C VAL A 100 4.12 -20.80 -16.57
N PRO A 101 3.44 -20.83 -17.73
CA PRO A 101 2.89 -22.07 -18.28
C PRO A 101 3.97 -23.15 -18.45
N ILE A 102 3.66 -24.39 -18.05
CA ILE A 102 4.64 -25.49 -18.04
C ILE A 102 5.24 -25.71 -19.45
N ASN A 103 4.39 -25.63 -20.47
CA ASN A 103 4.76 -25.82 -21.89
C ASN A 103 5.50 -24.63 -22.51
N PHE A 104 5.78 -23.57 -21.75
CA PHE A 104 6.45 -22.39 -22.27
C PHE A 104 7.96 -22.66 -22.49
N GLY A 105 8.37 -22.75 -23.76
CA GLY A 105 9.60 -23.44 -24.18
C GLY A 105 10.85 -22.58 -24.38
N PHE A 106 11.01 -21.44 -23.70
CA PHE A 106 12.10 -20.52 -24.00
C PHE A 106 13.30 -20.62 -23.07
N TYR A 107 14.50 -20.73 -23.66
CA TYR A 107 15.77 -20.85 -22.94
C TYR A 107 16.15 -19.61 -22.12
N PHE A 108 15.65 -18.41 -22.49
CA PHE A 108 15.91 -17.17 -21.76
C PHE A 108 15.17 -17.08 -20.41
N LEU A 109 14.12 -17.88 -20.21
CA LEU A 109 13.33 -17.80 -18.97
C LEU A 109 14.05 -18.33 -17.75
N HIS A 110 14.85 -19.39 -17.91
CA HIS A 110 15.52 -19.99 -16.76
C HIS A 110 16.45 -18.98 -16.07
N PRO A 111 17.32 -18.25 -16.79
CA PRO A 111 18.10 -17.18 -16.17
C PRO A 111 17.25 -16.09 -15.51
N LEU A 112 16.16 -15.64 -16.14
CA LEU A 112 15.31 -14.59 -15.59
C LEU A 112 14.61 -15.01 -14.29
N LEU A 113 13.97 -16.17 -14.29
CA LEU A 113 13.25 -16.65 -13.11
C LEU A 113 14.21 -16.95 -11.96
N PHE A 114 15.39 -17.50 -12.26
CA PHE A 114 16.41 -17.75 -11.25
C PHE A 114 16.98 -16.44 -10.69
N LYS A 115 17.23 -15.45 -11.53
CA LYS A 115 17.66 -14.12 -11.09
C LYS A 115 16.60 -13.48 -10.19
N LEU A 116 15.32 -13.57 -10.56
CA LEU A 116 14.23 -13.08 -9.73
C LEU A 116 14.15 -13.81 -8.37
N ASP A 117 14.45 -15.11 -8.34
CA ASP A 117 14.44 -15.92 -7.11
C ASP A 117 15.64 -15.68 -6.19
N SER A 118 16.79 -15.35 -6.78
CA SER A 118 18.06 -15.21 -6.06
C SER A 118 18.42 -13.78 -5.70
N GLU A 119 18.08 -12.82 -6.56
CA GLU A 119 18.46 -11.41 -6.43
C GLU A 119 17.26 -10.51 -6.17
N ASN A 120 16.03 -11.04 -6.29
CA ASN A 120 14.77 -10.33 -6.02
C ASN A 120 14.57 -9.08 -6.90
N GLU A 121 15.30 -8.97 -8.01
CA GLU A 121 15.21 -7.83 -8.90
C GLU A 121 15.41 -8.22 -10.37
N LEU A 122 14.55 -7.67 -11.21
CA LEU A 122 14.70 -7.64 -12.66
C LEU A 122 14.83 -6.18 -13.12
N THR A 123 15.65 -5.97 -14.13
CA THR A 123 15.82 -4.70 -14.83
C THR A 123 14.61 -4.38 -15.68
N HIS A 124 14.47 -3.12 -16.10
CA HIS A 124 13.36 -2.70 -16.94
C HIS A 124 13.29 -3.45 -18.28
N SER A 125 14.45 -3.72 -18.91
CA SER A 125 14.53 -4.50 -20.15
C SER A 125 14.13 -5.96 -19.95
N GLU A 126 14.46 -6.55 -18.81
CA GLU A 126 14.09 -7.94 -18.47
C GLU A 126 12.57 -8.06 -18.20
N ILE A 127 11.98 -7.07 -17.51
CA ILE A 127 10.53 -6.99 -17.33
C ILE A 127 9.83 -6.82 -18.67
N LYS A 128 10.31 -5.89 -19.51
CA LYS A 128 9.76 -5.66 -20.85
C LYS A 128 9.82 -6.93 -21.70
N LEU A 129 10.91 -7.70 -21.61
CA LEU A 129 11.00 -8.98 -22.29
C LEU A 129 9.89 -9.93 -21.84
N LEU A 130 9.64 -10.07 -20.53
CA LEU A 130 8.54 -10.90 -20.03
C LEU A 130 7.17 -10.41 -20.52
N GLU A 131 6.98 -9.10 -20.63
CA GLU A 131 5.76 -8.49 -21.19
C GLU A 131 5.57 -8.79 -22.68
N ASP A 132 6.64 -8.69 -23.49
CA ASP A 132 6.63 -9.01 -24.93
C ASP A 132 6.24 -10.47 -25.18
N TYR A 133 6.50 -11.35 -24.21
CA TYR A 133 6.11 -12.76 -24.21
C TYR A 133 4.76 -13.05 -23.53
N ASN A 134 3.99 -12.01 -23.19
CA ASN A 134 2.67 -12.07 -22.56
C ASN A 134 2.65 -12.79 -21.20
N LEU A 135 3.75 -12.76 -20.45
CA LEU A 135 3.86 -13.36 -19.11
C LEU A 135 3.41 -12.38 -18.02
N ARG A 136 2.19 -11.86 -18.14
CA ARG A 136 1.65 -10.78 -17.30
C ARG A 136 1.64 -11.13 -15.81
N GLU A 137 1.30 -12.37 -15.46
CA GLU A 137 1.29 -12.81 -14.06
C GLU A 137 2.70 -12.86 -13.46
N THR A 138 3.68 -13.34 -14.23
CA THR A 138 5.09 -13.35 -13.83
C THR A 138 5.60 -11.94 -13.61
N VAL A 139 5.25 -11.00 -14.50
CA VAL A 139 5.58 -9.57 -14.36
C VAL A 139 4.95 -8.98 -13.09
N ALA A 140 3.69 -9.29 -12.82
CA ALA A 140 3.01 -8.84 -11.61
C ALA A 140 3.72 -9.34 -10.34
N ILE A 141 4.11 -10.63 -10.31
CA ILE A 141 4.88 -11.20 -9.19
C ILE A 141 6.24 -10.52 -9.07
N ALA A 142 6.96 -10.32 -10.17
CA ALA A 142 8.26 -9.66 -10.16
C ALA A 142 8.20 -8.23 -9.58
N ASN A 143 7.16 -7.48 -9.95
CA ASN A 143 6.91 -6.15 -9.41
C ASN A 143 6.58 -6.19 -7.91
N GLN A 144 5.78 -7.17 -7.47
CA GLN A 144 5.48 -7.36 -6.05
C GLN A 144 6.71 -7.76 -5.22
N VAL A 145 7.59 -8.62 -5.74
CA VAL A 145 8.87 -8.99 -5.08
C VAL A 145 9.73 -7.74 -4.89
N LYS A 146 9.85 -6.90 -5.93
CA LYS A 146 10.58 -5.64 -5.88
C LYS A 146 9.97 -4.64 -4.89
N GLU A 147 8.64 -4.53 -4.88
CA GLU A 147 7.91 -3.71 -3.91
C GLU A 147 8.14 -4.21 -2.48
N PHE A 148 8.06 -5.52 -2.24
CA PHE A 148 8.26 -6.12 -0.93
C PHE A 148 9.67 -5.88 -0.40
N ALA A 149 10.70 -6.00 -1.26
CA ALA A 149 12.07 -5.68 -0.88
C ALA A 149 12.22 -4.22 -0.40
N LYS A 150 11.57 -3.26 -1.08
CA LYS A 150 11.56 -1.85 -0.65
C LYS A 150 10.84 -1.67 0.68
N LEU A 151 9.68 -2.31 0.84
CA LEU A 151 8.89 -2.23 2.08
C LEU A 151 9.65 -2.82 3.27
N LYS A 152 10.36 -3.95 3.10
CA LYS A 152 11.19 -4.54 4.16
C LYS A 152 12.29 -3.60 4.62
N ILE A 153 12.88 -2.83 3.71
CA ILE A 153 13.86 -1.79 4.07
C ILE A 153 13.15 -0.65 4.82
N LYS A 154 12.07 -0.12 4.25
CA LYS A 154 11.29 1.01 4.84
C LYS A 154 10.81 0.72 6.26
N TYR A 155 10.38 -0.52 6.53
CA TYR A 155 9.80 -0.95 7.79
C TYR A 155 10.74 -1.83 8.63
N HIS A 156 12.04 -1.84 8.33
CA HIS A 156 13.08 -2.54 9.08
C HIS A 156 12.87 -4.06 9.29
N ALA A 157 12.19 -4.72 8.36
CA ALA A 157 11.97 -6.17 8.40
C ALA A 157 12.96 -6.97 7.55
N THR A 158 14.20 -6.47 7.42
CA THR A 158 15.26 -7.09 6.61
C THR A 158 15.73 -8.43 7.16
N LYS A 159 15.42 -8.75 8.43
CA LYS A 159 15.67 -10.06 9.06
C LYS A 159 14.90 -11.20 8.39
N ASN A 160 13.76 -10.92 7.77
CA ASN A 160 13.00 -11.92 7.04
C ASN A 160 13.76 -12.31 5.77
N GLN A 161 13.98 -13.60 5.54
CA GLN A 161 14.68 -14.10 4.35
C GLN A 161 13.75 -14.41 3.17
N ASP A 162 12.44 -14.37 3.37
CA ASP A 162 11.47 -14.57 2.31
C ASP A 162 11.28 -13.27 1.53
N PHE A 163 11.18 -13.40 0.22
CA PHE A 163 10.97 -12.30 -0.71
C PHE A 163 9.73 -12.50 -1.56
N PHE A 164 9.05 -13.64 -1.38
CA PHE A 164 7.83 -13.92 -2.10
C PHE A 164 6.66 -13.14 -1.48
N PRO A 165 5.81 -12.51 -2.32
CA PRO A 165 4.75 -11.63 -1.84
C PRO A 165 3.55 -12.38 -1.22
N ASP A 166 3.52 -13.71 -1.28
CA ASP A 166 2.46 -14.54 -0.69
C ASP A 166 2.68 -14.77 0.82
N THR A 167 3.04 -13.71 1.53
CA THR A 167 3.31 -13.76 2.98
C THR A 167 2.45 -12.74 3.71
N PRO A 168 2.02 -13.04 4.95
CA PRO A 168 1.32 -12.05 5.79
C PRO A 168 2.10 -10.75 5.95
N LEU A 169 3.45 -10.83 6.01
CA LEU A 169 4.33 -9.67 6.15
C LEU A 169 4.16 -8.67 5.00
N PHE A 170 4.06 -9.14 3.76
CA PHE A 170 3.88 -8.25 2.61
C PHE A 170 2.56 -7.49 2.68
N LEU A 171 1.46 -8.18 3.01
CA LEU A 171 0.13 -7.57 3.15
C LEU A 171 0.10 -6.53 4.27
N ILE A 172 0.69 -6.86 5.42
CA ILE A 172 0.79 -5.94 6.56
C ILE A 172 1.58 -4.69 6.16
N MET A 173 2.72 -4.85 5.49
CA MET A 173 3.51 -3.71 5.05
C MET A 173 2.80 -2.85 4.02
N LYS A 174 2.02 -3.44 3.11
CA LYS A 174 1.18 -2.68 2.18
C LYS A 174 0.17 -1.80 2.92
N LYS A 175 -0.48 -2.35 3.95
CA LYS A 175 -1.38 -1.57 4.80
C LYS A 175 -0.66 -0.41 5.47
N LEU A 176 0.52 -0.65 6.03
CA LEU A 176 1.34 0.40 6.64
C LEU A 176 1.76 1.49 5.64
N ASP A 177 2.01 1.11 4.38
CA ASP A 177 2.38 2.06 3.31
C ASP A 177 1.20 2.93 2.89
N LEU A 178 0.00 2.36 2.90
CA LEU A 178 -1.26 3.05 2.67
C LEU A 178 -1.78 3.78 3.91
N THR A 179 -1.05 3.77 5.03
CA THR A 179 -1.45 4.32 6.33
C THR A 179 -2.77 3.74 6.87
N GLU A 180 -3.09 2.50 6.50
CA GLU A 180 -4.23 1.77 7.07
C GLU A 180 -3.92 1.29 8.49
N THR A 181 -4.96 1.13 9.31
CA THR A 181 -4.83 0.59 10.67
C THR A 181 -4.71 -0.93 10.60
N LEU A 182 -3.74 -1.48 11.34
CA LEU A 182 -3.58 -2.92 11.45
C LEU A 182 -4.63 -3.51 12.39
N SER A 183 -5.10 -4.72 12.08
CA SER A 183 -5.94 -5.47 13.01
C SER A 183 -5.14 -5.94 14.24
N ALA A 184 -5.85 -6.39 15.28
CA ALA A 184 -5.20 -6.98 16.45
C ALA A 184 -4.41 -8.24 16.08
N GLU A 185 -4.94 -9.06 15.17
CA GLU A 185 -4.29 -10.26 14.65
C GLU A 185 -3.00 -9.92 13.90
N GLU A 186 -3.02 -8.90 13.05
CA GLU A 186 -1.85 -8.44 12.28
C GLU A 186 -0.75 -7.90 13.20
N SER A 187 -1.14 -7.11 14.21
CA SER A 187 -0.21 -6.57 15.21
C SER A 187 0.42 -7.69 16.06
N ASN A 188 -0.40 -8.65 16.51
CA ASN A 188 0.06 -9.82 17.24
C ASN A 188 0.97 -10.70 16.37
N TRP A 189 0.65 -10.84 15.08
CA TRP A 189 1.49 -11.59 14.14
C TRP A 189 2.88 -10.97 14.01
N LEU A 190 3.00 -9.64 13.86
CA LEU A 190 4.30 -8.97 13.81
C LEU A 190 5.12 -9.20 15.10
N SER A 191 4.46 -9.10 16.26
CA SER A 191 5.09 -9.31 17.57
C SER A 191 5.64 -10.73 17.70
N ASN A 192 4.80 -11.72 17.40
CA ASN A 192 5.14 -13.14 17.50
C ASN A 192 6.24 -13.57 16.53
N ASN A 193 6.41 -12.85 15.41
CA ASN A 193 7.44 -13.13 14.40
C ASN A 193 8.68 -12.23 14.56
N GLY A 194 8.80 -11.46 15.65
CA GLY A 194 10.01 -10.71 15.98
C GLY A 194 10.20 -9.41 15.17
N PHE A 195 9.14 -8.87 14.57
CA PHE A 195 9.15 -7.61 13.83
C PHE A 195 8.87 -6.40 14.74
N LEU A 196 9.63 -6.30 15.84
CA LEU A 196 9.44 -5.26 16.85
C LEU A 196 9.70 -3.85 16.30
N GLU A 197 10.73 -3.70 15.46
CA GLU A 197 11.03 -2.42 14.81
C GLU A 197 9.89 -1.96 13.87
N THR A 198 9.26 -2.91 13.16
CA THR A 198 8.09 -2.61 12.32
C THR A 198 6.89 -2.17 13.17
N LEU A 199 6.66 -2.80 14.32
CA LEU A 199 5.61 -2.42 15.26
C LEU A 199 5.84 -1.05 15.88
N GLU A 200 7.09 -0.69 16.17
CA GLU A 200 7.43 0.64 16.68
C GLU A 200 7.10 1.73 15.65
N ILE A 201 7.45 1.51 14.37
CA ILE A 201 7.08 2.41 13.28
C ILE A 201 5.55 2.58 13.19
N TYR A 202 4.81 1.47 13.25
CA TYR A 202 3.35 1.50 13.25
C TYR A 202 2.79 2.28 14.45
N SER A 203 3.33 2.05 15.65
CA SER A 203 2.91 2.75 16.87
C SER A 203 3.12 4.26 16.75
N GLU A 204 4.24 4.72 16.18
CA GLU A 204 4.48 6.15 15.96
C GLU A 204 3.53 6.73 14.90
N GLN A 205 3.21 5.98 13.84
CA GLN A 205 2.21 6.39 12.85
C GLN A 205 0.83 6.59 13.50
N GLU A 206 0.37 5.67 14.35
CA GLU A 206 -0.91 5.79 15.05
C GLU A 206 -0.92 6.98 16.03
N LYS A 207 0.19 7.22 16.76
CA LYS A 207 0.34 8.42 17.59
C LYS A 207 0.26 9.70 16.77
N GLN A 208 0.88 9.72 15.59
CA GLN A 208 0.84 10.87 14.70
C GLN A 208 -0.57 11.13 14.18
N LYS A 209 -1.29 10.10 13.73
CA LYS A 209 -2.71 10.22 13.33
C LYS A 209 -3.57 10.74 14.48
N GLN A 210 -3.33 10.24 15.69
CA GLN A 210 -4.02 10.69 16.88
C GLN A 210 -3.76 12.18 17.17
N ARG A 211 -2.50 12.64 17.13
CA ARG A 211 -2.14 14.05 17.30
C ARG A 211 -2.81 14.95 16.25
N GLU A 212 -2.86 14.51 15.00
CA GLU A 212 -3.53 15.25 13.94
C GLU A 212 -5.04 15.34 14.15
N ALA A 213 -5.67 14.26 14.61
CA ALA A 213 -7.08 14.24 14.94
C ALA A 213 -7.39 15.12 16.16
N GLU A 214 -6.55 15.11 17.20
CA GLU A 214 -6.66 16.00 18.37
C GLU A 214 -6.48 17.47 17.99
N ALA A 215 -5.53 17.79 17.10
CA ALA A 215 -5.34 19.14 16.58
C ALA A 215 -6.56 19.60 15.76
N LYS A 216 -7.16 18.72 14.96
CA LYS A 216 -8.43 19.00 14.27
C LYS A 216 -9.55 19.22 15.28
N PHE A 217 -9.64 18.42 16.33
CA PHE A 217 -10.64 18.59 17.38
C PHE A 217 -10.50 19.94 18.09
N ALA A 218 -9.28 20.36 18.43
CA ALA A 218 -9.03 21.68 19.02
C ALA A 218 -9.53 22.82 18.12
N LYS A 219 -9.20 22.78 16.82
CA LYS A 219 -9.70 23.76 15.85
C LYS A 219 -11.23 23.80 15.76
N LEU A 220 -11.88 22.63 15.79
CA LEU A 220 -13.33 22.55 15.80
C LEU A 220 -13.92 23.13 17.09
N LYS A 221 -13.31 22.87 18.25
CA LYS A 221 -13.74 23.47 19.51
C LYS A 221 -13.67 24.99 19.47
N ASP A 222 -12.60 25.55 18.92
CA ASP A 222 -12.46 26.99 18.76
C ASP A 222 -13.55 27.55 17.83
N LYS A 223 -13.73 26.94 16.65
CA LYS A 223 -14.73 27.37 15.65
C LYS A 223 -16.16 27.34 16.18
N TYR A 224 -16.50 26.32 16.96
CA TYR A 224 -17.86 26.10 17.48
C TYR A 224 -18.00 26.47 18.96
N GLN A 225 -17.06 27.25 19.50
CA GLN A 225 -17.10 27.82 20.86
C GLN A 225 -17.21 26.76 21.99
N ALA A 226 -16.71 25.55 21.76
CA ALA A 226 -16.72 24.45 22.71
C ALA A 226 -15.39 24.32 23.49
N THR A 227 -14.62 25.41 23.62
CA THR A 227 -13.27 25.43 24.21
C THR A 227 -13.25 25.11 25.71
N LYS A 228 -14.36 25.41 26.41
CA LYS A 228 -14.55 25.11 27.84
C LYS A 228 -14.70 23.60 28.12
N TYR A 229 -14.96 22.77 27.10
CA TYR A 229 -15.11 21.33 27.28
C TYR A 229 -13.75 20.66 27.58
N PRO A 230 -13.59 19.96 28.71
CA PRO A 230 -12.27 19.53 29.19
C PRO A 230 -11.67 18.37 28.42
N ASP A 231 -12.49 17.47 27.88
CA ASP A 231 -12.01 16.24 27.23
C ASP A 231 -11.42 16.55 25.84
N LYS A 232 -10.17 16.11 25.64
CA LYS A 232 -9.40 16.29 24.40
C LYS A 232 -9.44 15.06 23.50
N SER A 233 -10.07 13.98 23.94
CA SER A 233 -10.13 12.72 23.22
C SER A 233 -11.00 12.85 21.96
N VAL A 234 -10.48 12.33 20.86
CA VAL A 234 -11.22 12.19 19.59
C VAL A 234 -12.31 11.11 19.67
N SER A 235 -12.30 10.29 20.72
CA SER A 235 -13.40 9.35 21.03
C SER A 235 -14.58 10.04 21.74
N SER A 236 -14.44 11.31 22.11
CA SER A 236 -15.51 12.08 22.76
C SER A 236 -16.73 12.20 21.83
N PRO A 237 -17.97 12.12 22.36
CA PRO A 237 -19.17 12.44 21.59
C PRO A 237 -19.10 13.84 20.96
N LEU A 238 -18.46 14.81 21.62
CA LEU A 238 -18.31 16.16 21.12
C LEU A 238 -17.54 16.20 19.79
N PHE A 239 -16.46 15.44 19.62
CA PHE A 239 -15.70 15.44 18.37
C PHE A 239 -16.58 14.99 17.19
N SER A 240 -17.40 13.96 17.40
CA SER A 240 -18.34 13.47 16.38
C SER A 240 -19.41 14.51 16.05
N ILE A 241 -19.94 15.22 17.05
CA ILE A 241 -20.93 16.28 16.88
C ILE A 241 -20.33 17.45 16.09
N LEU A 242 -19.15 17.95 16.50
CA LEU A 242 -18.51 19.07 15.82
C LEU A 242 -18.11 18.72 14.37
N LYS A 243 -17.69 17.48 14.12
CA LYS A 243 -17.42 17.01 12.76
C LYS A 243 -18.68 17.06 11.88
N LYS A 244 -19.85 16.72 12.41
CA LYS A 244 -21.13 16.83 11.69
C LYS A 244 -21.51 18.29 11.42
N LEU A 245 -21.25 19.19 12.36
CA LEU A 245 -21.45 20.63 12.15
C LEU A 245 -20.52 21.18 11.08
N GLU A 246 -19.29 20.67 10.99
CA GLU A 246 -18.33 21.03 9.94
C GLU A 246 -18.79 20.56 8.55
N THR A 247 -19.31 19.34 8.45
CA THR A 247 -19.80 18.75 7.20
C THR A 247 -21.23 19.11 6.88
N GLU A 248 -21.79 20.11 7.55
CA GLU A 248 -23.19 20.53 7.42
C GLU A 248 -24.16 19.33 7.42
N THR A 249 -23.95 18.38 8.32
CA THR A 249 -24.81 17.21 8.53
C THR A 249 -25.81 17.51 9.65
N ILE A 250 -27.04 16.98 9.54
CA ILE A 250 -28.10 17.23 10.52
C ILE A 250 -27.74 16.49 11.82
N LEU A 251 -27.79 17.21 12.94
CA LEU A 251 -27.61 16.61 14.25
C LEU A 251 -28.90 15.90 14.67
N LYS A 252 -28.76 14.72 15.28
CA LYS A 252 -29.89 14.02 15.88
C LYS A 252 -30.35 14.78 17.13
N LYS A 253 -31.64 14.64 17.48
CA LYS A 253 -32.18 15.18 18.74
C LYS A 253 -31.38 14.73 19.98
N SER A 254 -30.89 13.49 19.98
CA SER A 254 -30.00 12.98 21.04
C SER A 254 -28.69 13.75 21.16
N GLU A 255 -28.14 14.25 20.05
CA GLU A 255 -26.89 15.01 20.01
C GLU A 255 -27.10 16.45 20.46
N LEU A 256 -28.21 17.07 20.07
CA LEU A 256 -28.62 18.39 20.56
C LEU A 256 -28.87 18.37 22.08
N ASN A 257 -29.64 17.40 22.57
CA ASN A 257 -29.86 17.20 24.00
C ASN A 257 -28.54 16.94 24.75
N TRP A 258 -27.56 16.30 24.10
CA TRP A 258 -26.25 16.06 24.69
C TRP A 258 -25.48 17.37 24.86
N LEU A 259 -25.48 18.27 23.86
CA LEU A 259 -24.85 19.59 23.96
C LEU A 259 -25.45 20.41 25.10
N GLU A 260 -26.78 20.43 25.20
CA GLU A 260 -27.51 21.14 26.25
C GLU A 260 -27.16 20.60 27.65
N LYS A 261 -27.21 19.26 27.84
CA LYS A 261 -26.86 18.61 29.10
C LYS A 261 -25.40 18.86 29.53
N ASN A 262 -24.49 19.04 28.58
CA ASN A 262 -23.08 19.33 28.84
C ASN A 262 -22.80 20.83 28.94
N GLN A 263 -23.83 21.68 29.02
CA GLN A 263 -23.73 23.14 29.16
C GLN A 263 -22.93 23.80 28.03
N LEU A 264 -22.97 23.22 26.82
CA LEU A 264 -22.33 23.78 25.63
C LEU A 264 -23.31 24.69 24.90
N THR A 265 -23.80 25.73 25.58
CA THR A 265 -24.91 26.58 25.12
C THR A 265 -24.54 27.34 23.84
N GLU A 266 -23.32 27.85 23.74
CA GLU A 266 -22.85 28.57 22.54
C GLU A 266 -22.80 27.62 21.32
N THR A 267 -22.26 26.41 21.50
CA THR A 267 -22.23 25.38 20.46
C THR A 267 -23.64 24.93 20.06
N PHE A 268 -24.54 24.78 21.04
CA PHE A 268 -25.94 24.45 20.79
C PHE A 268 -26.63 25.52 19.94
N SER A 269 -26.48 26.81 20.27
CA SER A 269 -27.06 27.90 19.47
C SER A 269 -26.51 27.95 18.05
N ILE A 270 -25.22 27.65 17.85
CA ILE A 270 -24.65 27.55 16.49
C ILE A 270 -25.30 26.40 15.71
N ALA A 271 -25.47 25.23 16.35
CA ALA A 271 -26.11 24.09 15.73
C ALA A 271 -27.57 24.36 15.34
N GLU A 272 -28.32 25.02 16.23
CA GLU A 272 -29.71 25.42 16.00
C GLU A 272 -29.84 26.41 14.84
N LYS A 273 -28.99 27.45 14.82
CA LYS A 273 -28.94 28.40 13.69
C LYS A 273 -28.62 27.73 12.36
N GLN A 274 -27.71 26.76 12.35
CA GLN A 274 -27.41 26.00 11.14
C GLN A 274 -28.62 25.19 10.66
N GLU A 275 -29.37 24.56 11.57
CA GLU A 275 -30.57 23.81 11.21
C GLU A 275 -31.66 24.74 10.68
N GLN A 276 -31.91 25.87 11.33
CA GLN A 276 -32.86 26.88 10.85
C GLN A 276 -32.49 27.38 9.45
N LYS A 277 -31.21 27.60 9.16
CA LYS A 277 -30.76 28.01 7.82
C LYS A 277 -31.07 26.94 6.75
N ARG A 278 -30.95 25.66 7.09
CA ARG A 278 -31.30 24.55 6.19
C ARG A 278 -32.79 24.46 6.00
N GLU A 279 -33.54 24.56 7.09
CA GLU A 279 -35.00 24.58 7.04
C GLU A 279 -35.49 25.75 6.17
N PHE A 280 -34.92 26.95 6.34
CA PHE A 280 -35.25 28.10 5.53
C PHE A 280 -34.98 27.83 4.05
N THR A 281 -33.81 27.28 3.72
CA THR A 281 -33.47 26.89 2.34
C THR A 281 -34.48 25.88 1.75
N ARG A 282 -34.90 24.89 2.55
CA ARG A 282 -35.93 23.92 2.17
C ARG A 282 -37.27 24.61 1.91
N LEU A 283 -37.69 25.50 2.79
CA LEU A 283 -38.95 26.25 2.68
C LEU A 283 -38.92 27.18 1.46
N LYS A 284 -37.83 27.93 1.24
CA LYS A 284 -37.66 28.79 0.05
C LYS A 284 -37.81 27.99 -1.23
N LYS A 285 -37.24 26.79 -1.29
CA LYS A 285 -37.40 25.87 -2.43
C LYS A 285 -38.83 25.36 -2.57
N LYS A 286 -39.48 24.97 -1.47
CA LYS A 286 -40.86 24.45 -1.46
C LYS A 286 -41.86 25.50 -1.97
N TYR A 287 -41.70 26.74 -1.52
CA TYR A 287 -42.59 27.86 -1.85
C TYR A 287 -42.09 28.74 -3.01
N LYS A 288 -41.03 28.31 -3.72
CA LYS A 288 -40.48 28.98 -4.91
C LYS A 288 -40.04 30.43 -4.70
N VAL A 289 -39.62 30.80 -3.49
CA VAL A 289 -39.07 32.12 -3.14
C VAL A 289 -37.54 32.10 -3.06
N THR A 290 -36.92 31.35 -3.97
CA THR A 290 -35.46 31.13 -4.00
C THR A 290 -34.67 32.39 -4.37
N GLU A 291 -35.29 33.35 -5.03
CA GLU A 291 -34.66 34.61 -5.49
C GLU A 291 -34.55 35.67 -4.39
N PHE A 292 -35.19 35.47 -3.24
CA PHE A 292 -35.05 36.39 -2.11
C PHE A 292 -33.62 36.37 -1.56
N GLU A 293 -32.96 37.52 -1.46
CA GLU A 293 -31.53 37.59 -1.14
C GLU A 293 -31.22 37.13 0.28
N ASP A 294 -32.06 37.47 1.25
CA ASP A 294 -31.83 37.10 2.64
C ASP A 294 -32.08 35.60 2.88
N SER A 295 -31.13 34.98 3.55
CA SER A 295 -31.14 33.56 3.93
C SER A 295 -30.81 33.39 5.42
N SER A 296 -30.93 34.46 6.20
CA SER A 296 -30.77 34.46 7.64
C SER A 296 -31.99 33.80 8.32
N PRO A 297 -31.77 32.98 9.36
CA PRO A 297 -32.84 32.53 10.26
C PRO A 297 -33.60 33.66 10.96
N ASP A 298 -33.01 34.85 11.07
CA ASP A 298 -33.63 36.02 11.70
C ASP A 298 -34.51 36.82 10.70
N SER A 299 -34.72 36.30 9.49
CA SER A 299 -35.49 36.96 8.45
C SER A 299 -36.99 36.85 8.67
N ASN A 300 -37.74 37.95 8.49
CA ASN A 300 -39.21 37.92 8.51
C ASN A 300 -39.79 36.89 7.53
N LEU A 301 -39.14 36.67 6.38
CA LEU A 301 -39.58 35.65 5.43
C LEU A 301 -39.50 34.25 6.04
N TYR A 302 -38.49 33.94 6.85
CA TYR A 302 -38.38 32.63 7.49
C TYR A 302 -39.55 32.38 8.43
N GLU A 303 -39.88 33.34 9.30
CA GLU A 303 -41.03 33.25 10.22
C GLU A 303 -42.36 33.07 9.46
N ILE A 304 -42.56 33.84 8.38
CA ILE A 304 -43.75 33.74 7.54
C ILE A 304 -43.84 32.35 6.90
N LEU A 305 -42.74 31.83 6.34
CA LEU A 305 -42.73 30.50 5.73
C LEU A 305 -42.95 29.38 6.76
N GLN A 306 -42.49 29.56 8.01
CA GLN A 306 -42.80 28.63 9.11
C GLN A 306 -44.30 28.64 9.44
N LYS A 307 -44.93 29.81 9.56
CA LYS A 307 -46.39 29.93 9.77
C LYS A 307 -47.16 29.23 8.66
N VAL A 308 -46.74 29.41 7.39
CA VAL A 308 -47.36 28.72 6.24
C VAL A 308 -47.18 27.21 6.32
N GLU A 309 -45.99 26.71 6.71
CA GLU A 309 -45.74 25.28 6.88
C GLU A 309 -46.61 24.65 7.98
N LEU A 310 -46.87 25.39 9.06
CA LEU A 310 -47.71 24.99 10.19
C LEU A 310 -49.22 25.21 9.94
N VAL A 311 -49.61 25.75 8.78
CA VAL A 311 -51.00 26.11 8.43
C VAL A 311 -51.59 27.12 9.43
N GLU A 312 -50.74 28.02 9.94
CA GLU A 312 -51.16 29.11 10.81
C GLU A 312 -51.69 30.29 9.98
N ARG A 313 -52.58 31.07 10.58
CA ARG A 313 -53.18 32.24 9.93
C ARG A 313 -52.16 33.37 9.88
N LEU A 314 -51.81 33.80 8.66
CA LEU A 314 -51.00 35.00 8.44
C LEU A 314 -51.73 36.25 8.94
N THR A 315 -51.00 37.14 9.60
CA THR A 315 -51.50 38.44 10.04
C THR A 315 -51.53 39.43 8.87
N GLU A 316 -52.27 40.54 9.00
CA GLU A 316 -52.25 41.60 7.99
C GLU A 316 -50.83 42.16 7.79
N ALA A 317 -50.04 42.26 8.86
CA ALA A 317 -48.64 42.67 8.79
C ALA A 317 -47.77 41.70 7.97
N ASP A 318 -47.98 40.38 8.10
CA ASP A 318 -47.27 39.38 7.30
C ASP A 318 -47.61 39.52 5.80
N ILE A 319 -48.89 39.77 5.48
CA ILE A 319 -49.37 39.92 4.09
C ILE A 319 -48.83 41.21 3.46
N ASP A 320 -48.86 42.32 4.19
CA ASP A 320 -48.37 43.60 3.70
C ASP A 320 -46.84 43.58 3.53
N TRP A 321 -46.11 42.87 4.39
CA TRP A 321 -44.69 42.62 4.21
C TRP A 321 -44.43 41.84 2.91
N LEU A 322 -45.12 40.72 2.66
CA LEU A 322 -44.95 39.95 1.42
C LEU A 322 -45.22 40.77 0.15
N LYS A 323 -46.27 41.60 0.16
CA LYS A 323 -46.58 42.52 -0.95
C LYS A 323 -45.46 43.53 -1.19
N SER A 324 -44.85 44.07 -0.14
CA SER A 324 -43.77 45.06 -0.25
C SER A 324 -42.51 44.51 -0.94
N TYR A 325 -42.34 43.18 -0.96
CA TYR A 325 -41.22 42.48 -1.62
C TYR A 325 -41.63 41.73 -2.90
N ASN A 326 -42.84 41.94 -3.43
CA ASN A 326 -43.38 41.23 -4.62
C ASN A 326 -43.33 39.70 -4.51
N LEU A 327 -43.58 39.15 -3.31
CA LEU A 327 -43.54 37.70 -3.03
C LEU A 327 -44.94 37.04 -3.02
N THR A 328 -45.98 37.78 -3.40
CA THR A 328 -47.39 37.36 -3.47
C THR A 328 -48.01 37.65 -4.82
#